data_AF-A0A351DSK6-F1
#
_entry.id   AF-A0A351DSK6-F1
#
_cell.length_a   1.000
_cell.length_b   1.000
_cell.length_c   1.000
_cell.angle_alpha   90.00
_cell.angle_beta   90.00
_cell.angle_gamma   90.00
#
_symmetry.space_group_name_H-M   'P 1'
#
loop_
_entity.id
_entity.type
_entity.pdbx_description
1 polymer ?
#
loop_
_entity_poly.entity_id
_entity_poly.type
_entity_poly.pdbx_seq_one_letter_code
_entity_poly.pdbx_strand_id
1 'polypeptide(L)'
;CSSLFHLGHPERAFRALSQWRSSWLSREGVFAVVTIGVACLYVIFWLTEGQRSAALGMLLAAFSMITVWATAMIYGSLKTIARWYHPLTPWVYVSLSICGGLVAVVAWEQVMSGSPAFVELTTGILVLALIVKVIWWRRAGQSGSGSTPESATGLGAMGQVDLLMSPHTEENWLQHEMGFVVARKHAQRLSQIAVVLAFILPLLALWSGISWAILLIPLVHFLGIMIERWLFFAEAKHVVTLFYGDRH
;
A
#
# COMPACT_ATOMS: atom_id res chain seq x y z
N CYS A 1 4.70 -15.54 3.01
CA CYS A 1 5.69 -14.54 2.57
C CYS A 1 6.18 -14.84 1.15
N SER A 2 5.50 -14.33 0.12
CA SER A 2 5.98 -14.44 -1.28
C SER A 2 7.33 -13.74 -1.49
N SER A 3 7.66 -12.76 -0.63
CA SER A 3 8.89 -11.97 -0.68
C SER A 3 10.20 -12.75 -0.48
N LEU A 4 10.18 -13.97 0.08
CA LEU A 4 11.39 -14.79 0.21
C LEU A 4 11.54 -15.80 -0.93
N PHE A 5 10.43 -16.19 -1.57
CA PHE A 5 10.41 -17.19 -2.64
C PHE A 5 10.72 -16.63 -4.02
N HIS A 6 10.60 -15.31 -4.24
CA HIS A 6 10.99 -14.66 -5.49
C HIS A 6 12.49 -14.27 -5.54
N LEU A 7 13.25 -14.51 -4.46
CA LEU A 7 14.69 -14.28 -4.45
C LEU A 7 15.38 -15.30 -5.36
N GLY A 8 16.33 -14.87 -6.18
CA GLY A 8 17.09 -15.78 -7.05
C GLY A 8 17.87 -16.87 -6.31
N HIS A 9 18.12 -16.69 -5.00
CA HIS A 9 18.78 -17.64 -4.11
C HIS A 9 18.01 -17.74 -2.77
N PRO A 10 16.87 -18.45 -2.73
CA PRO A 10 16.01 -18.54 -1.55
C PRO A 10 16.72 -19.17 -0.34
N GLU A 11 17.72 -20.04 -0.56
CA GLU A 11 18.55 -20.64 0.48
C GLU A 11 19.38 -19.62 1.27
N ARG A 12 19.60 -18.43 0.70
CA ARG A 12 20.35 -17.32 1.33
C ARG A 12 19.43 -16.23 1.88
N ALA A 13 18.12 -16.45 1.91
CA ALA A 13 17.15 -15.46 2.35
C ALA A 13 17.39 -14.93 3.77
N PHE A 14 17.99 -15.75 4.66
CA PHE A 14 18.38 -15.31 6.01
C PHE A 14 19.39 -14.15 5.99
N ARG A 15 20.25 -14.05 4.97
CA ARG A 15 21.19 -12.93 4.84
C ARG A 15 20.46 -11.62 4.55
N ALA A 16 19.35 -11.66 3.81
CA ALA A 16 18.51 -10.49 3.58
C ALA A 16 17.85 -9.97 4.86
N LEU A 17 17.60 -10.84 5.85
CA LEU A 17 17.06 -10.46 7.17
C LEU A 17 18.11 -9.81 8.09
N SER A 18 19.41 -9.99 7.82
CA SER A 18 20.48 -9.45 8.67
C SER A 18 20.59 -7.92 8.64
N GLN A 19 20.10 -7.27 7.58
CA GLN A 19 20.24 -5.82 7.34
C GLN A 19 19.05 -4.99 7.84
N TRP A 20 18.37 -5.44 8.89
CA TRP A 20 17.15 -4.80 9.42
C TRP A 20 17.36 -3.38 9.95
N ARG A 21 18.60 -3.01 10.29
CA ARG A 21 18.92 -1.65 10.74
C ARG A 21 18.85 -0.60 9.62
N SER A 22 19.19 -0.96 8.39
CA SER A 22 19.31 -0.04 7.25
C SER A 22 18.25 -0.25 6.17
N SER A 23 17.63 -1.44 6.08
CA SER A 23 16.69 -1.79 5.00
C SER A 23 15.26 -2.01 5.50
N TRP A 24 14.29 -1.29 4.90
CA TRP A 24 12.87 -1.48 5.17
C TRP A 24 12.35 -2.85 4.72
N LEU A 25 12.86 -3.37 3.61
CA LEU A 25 12.54 -4.73 3.13
C LEU A 25 12.97 -5.80 4.16
N SER A 26 14.13 -5.60 4.78
CA SER A 26 14.63 -6.48 5.83
C SER A 26 13.75 -6.39 7.10
N ARG A 27 13.34 -5.18 7.49
CA ARG A 27 12.40 -4.96 8.62
C ARG A 27 11.06 -5.64 8.38
N GLU A 28 10.47 -5.51 7.20
CA GLU A 28 9.24 -6.20 6.83
C GLU A 28 9.37 -7.70 7.03
N GLY A 29 10.44 -8.31 6.50
CA GLY A 29 10.70 -9.74 6.64
C GLY A 29 10.81 -10.18 8.10
N VAL A 30 11.58 -9.44 8.93
CA VAL A 30 11.74 -9.74 10.35
C VAL A 30 10.40 -9.63 11.09
N PHE A 31 9.67 -8.53 10.91
CA PHE A 31 8.39 -8.33 11.59
C PHE A 31 7.30 -9.29 11.11
N ALA A 32 7.32 -9.71 9.84
CA ALA A 32 6.42 -10.75 9.36
C ALA A 32 6.68 -12.10 10.05
N VAL A 33 7.94 -12.50 10.20
CA VAL A 33 8.32 -13.74 10.93
C VAL A 33 7.90 -13.66 12.40
N VAL A 34 8.15 -12.52 13.06
CA VAL A 34 7.72 -12.30 14.45
C VAL A 34 6.20 -12.35 14.57
N THR A 35 5.47 -11.68 13.67
CA THR A 35 4.00 -11.68 13.65
C THR A 35 3.45 -13.10 13.52
N ILE A 36 4.00 -13.90 12.60
CA ILE A 36 3.60 -15.31 12.43
C ILE A 36 3.93 -16.11 13.70
N GLY A 37 5.11 -15.91 14.29
CA GLY A 37 5.50 -16.58 15.55
C GLY A 37 4.53 -16.27 16.69
N VAL A 38 4.16 -15.00 16.87
CA VAL A 38 3.18 -14.59 17.89
C VAL A 38 1.78 -15.14 17.57
N ALA A 39 1.38 -15.19 16.30
CA ALA A 39 0.12 -15.80 15.88
C ALA A 39 0.08 -17.30 16.22
N CYS A 40 1.16 -18.04 15.95
CA CYS A 40 1.28 -19.45 16.31
C CYS A 40 1.18 -19.64 17.83
N LEU A 41 1.89 -18.82 18.62
CA LEU A 41 1.80 -18.87 20.08
C LEU A 41 0.39 -18.57 20.59
N TYR A 42 -0.28 -17.57 20.00
CA TYR A 42 -1.66 -17.23 20.32
C TYR A 42 -2.60 -18.42 20.07
N VAL A 43 -2.48 -19.07 18.91
CA VAL A 43 -3.32 -20.23 18.54
C VAL A 43 -3.01 -21.44 19.42
N ILE A 44 -1.74 -21.75 19.68
CA ILE A 44 -1.36 -22.85 20.57
C ILE A 44 -1.95 -22.63 21.96
N PHE A 45 -1.77 -21.44 22.53
CA PHE A 45 -2.32 -21.09 23.84
C PHE A 45 -3.85 -21.23 23.87
N TRP A 46 -4.53 -20.76 22.81
CA TRP A 46 -5.97 -20.90 22.70
C TRP A 46 -6.42 -22.37 22.64
N LEU A 47 -5.72 -23.22 21.89
CA LEU A 47 -6.06 -24.63 21.75
C LEU A 47 -5.73 -25.46 22.99
N THR A 48 -4.68 -25.13 23.74
CA THR A 48 -4.25 -25.89 24.93
C THR A 48 -4.98 -25.46 26.19
N GLU A 49 -5.12 -24.15 26.42
CA GLU A 49 -5.72 -23.59 27.64
C GLU A 49 -7.22 -23.30 27.48
N GLY A 50 -7.74 -23.35 26.25
CA GLY A 50 -9.13 -22.98 25.94
C GLY A 50 -9.43 -21.48 26.07
N GLN A 51 -8.43 -20.66 26.39
CA GLN A 51 -8.58 -19.23 26.65
C GLN A 51 -7.90 -18.37 25.58
N ARG A 52 -8.51 -17.24 25.25
CA ARG A 52 -7.93 -16.25 24.33
C ARG A 52 -7.11 -15.22 25.12
N SER A 53 -5.79 -15.31 25.05
CA SER A 53 -4.90 -14.37 25.74
C SER A 53 -4.96 -12.97 25.12
N ALA A 54 -5.50 -12.00 25.87
CA ALA A 54 -5.56 -10.60 25.43
C ALA A 54 -4.15 -10.02 25.19
N ALA A 55 -3.17 -10.38 26.01
CA ALA A 55 -1.79 -9.92 25.86
C ALA A 55 -1.16 -10.38 24.53
N LEU A 56 -1.30 -11.67 24.20
CA LEU A 56 -0.81 -12.20 22.92
C LEU A 56 -1.59 -11.60 21.73
N GLY A 57 -2.89 -11.36 21.88
CA GLY A 57 -3.71 -10.70 20.87
C GLY A 57 -3.26 -9.26 20.59
N MET A 58 -2.96 -8.48 21.64
CA MET A 58 -2.42 -7.12 21.49
C MET A 58 -1.03 -7.11 20.85
N LEU A 59 -0.15 -8.03 21.25
CA LEU A 59 1.16 -8.18 20.61
C LEU A 59 1.02 -8.53 19.13
N LEU A 60 0.12 -9.46 18.78
CA LEU A 60 -0.15 -9.83 17.40
C LEU A 60 -0.64 -8.63 16.58
N ALA A 61 -1.58 -7.84 17.12
CA ALA A 61 -2.06 -6.63 16.48
C ALA A 61 -0.94 -5.59 16.27
N ALA A 62 -0.11 -5.38 17.30
CA ALA A 62 1.02 -4.44 17.24
C ALA A 62 2.04 -4.86 16.17
N PHE A 63 2.46 -6.13 16.14
CA PHE A 63 3.43 -6.60 15.13
C PHE A 63 2.83 -6.63 13.72
N SER A 64 1.54 -6.92 13.56
CA SER A 64 0.85 -6.82 12.27
C SER A 64 0.90 -5.38 11.74
N MET A 65 0.63 -4.40 12.61
CA MET A 65 0.68 -2.98 12.28
C MET A 65 2.10 -2.51 11.91
N ILE A 66 3.11 -2.95 12.67
CA ILE A 66 4.51 -2.65 12.36
C ILE A 66 4.92 -3.28 11.03
N THR A 67 4.45 -4.49 10.72
CA THR A 67 4.72 -5.17 9.45
C THR A 67 4.14 -4.36 8.29
N VAL A 68 2.87 -3.95 8.37
CA VAL A 68 2.23 -3.09 7.35
C VAL A 68 2.99 -1.77 7.19
N TRP A 69 3.41 -1.15 8.29
CA TRP A 69 4.21 0.07 8.25
C TRP A 69 5.54 -0.14 7.53
N ALA A 70 6.24 -1.24 7.84
CA ALA A 70 7.50 -1.58 7.18
C ALA A 70 7.30 -1.78 5.68
N THR A 71 6.26 -2.52 5.25
CA THR A 71 5.88 -2.68 3.84
C THR A 71 5.64 -1.32 3.18
N ALA A 72 4.89 -0.43 3.84
CA ALA A 72 4.59 0.88 3.29
C ALA A 72 5.84 1.77 3.15
N MET A 73 6.79 1.65 4.07
CA MET A 73 8.05 2.38 4.03
C MET A 73 9.00 1.91 2.94
N ILE A 74 8.84 0.69 2.40
CA ILE A 74 9.54 0.28 1.18
C ILE A 74 9.25 1.28 0.06
N TYR A 75 8.01 1.75 -0.05
CA TYR A 75 7.61 2.77 -1.02
C TYR A 75 7.86 4.20 -0.51
N GLY A 76 7.47 4.47 0.74
CA GLY A 76 7.55 5.80 1.34
C GLY A 76 8.96 6.37 1.50
N SER A 77 10.00 5.54 1.35
CA SER A 77 11.41 5.96 1.40
C SER A 77 12.08 6.13 0.03
N LEU A 78 11.39 5.80 -1.07
CA LEU A 78 11.94 5.87 -2.43
C LEU A 78 11.83 7.27 -3.03
N LYS A 79 12.87 8.09 -2.80
CA LYS A 79 12.99 9.45 -3.37
C LYS A 79 12.91 9.50 -4.90
N THR A 80 13.24 8.39 -5.57
CA THR A 80 13.22 8.27 -7.03
C THR A 80 11.81 8.30 -7.62
N ILE A 81 10.77 8.20 -6.80
CA ILE A 81 9.37 8.23 -7.21
C ILE A 81 8.61 9.22 -6.32
N ALA A 82 8.47 10.45 -6.83
CA ALA A 82 7.92 11.59 -6.08
C ALA A 82 6.55 11.33 -5.43
N ARG A 83 5.69 10.56 -6.12
CA ARG A 83 4.34 10.24 -5.63
C ARG A 83 4.36 9.25 -4.47
N TRP A 84 5.35 8.37 -4.40
CA TRP A 84 5.48 7.40 -3.29
C TRP A 84 6.17 8.02 -2.09
N TYR A 85 7.18 8.86 -2.33
CA TYR A 85 7.95 9.58 -1.31
C TYR A 85 7.14 10.71 -0.66
N HIS A 86 6.21 10.35 0.22
CA HIS A 86 5.38 11.30 0.95
C HIS A 86 5.11 10.81 2.38
N PRO A 87 5.11 11.70 3.41
CA PRO A 87 4.89 11.31 4.81
C PRO A 87 3.56 10.61 5.09
N LEU A 88 2.54 10.88 4.27
CA LEU A 88 1.23 10.21 4.38
C LEU A 88 1.17 8.81 3.74
N THR A 89 2.17 8.39 2.95
CA THR A 89 2.16 7.08 2.29
C THR A 89 2.02 5.93 3.32
N PRO A 90 2.80 5.87 4.41
CA PRO A 90 2.63 4.82 5.43
C PRO A 90 1.26 4.85 6.11
N TRP A 91 0.74 6.05 6.38
CA TRP A 91 -0.57 6.23 7.00
C TRP A 91 -1.72 5.76 6.10
N VAL A 92 -1.61 5.92 4.78
CA VAL A 92 -2.57 5.35 3.83
C VAL A 92 -2.57 3.82 3.91
N TYR A 93 -1.40 3.17 3.88
CA TYR A 93 -1.32 1.70 3.97
C TYR A 93 -1.91 1.17 5.27
N VAL A 94 -1.54 1.79 6.40
CA VAL A 94 -2.04 1.40 7.72
C VAL A 94 -3.55 1.57 7.82
N SER A 95 -4.06 2.75 7.46
CA SER A 95 -5.50 3.04 7.56
C SER A 95 -6.34 2.10 6.69
N LEU A 96 -5.91 1.80 5.46
CA LEU A 96 -6.58 0.83 4.59
C LEU A 96 -6.50 -0.60 5.13
N SER A 97 -5.38 -1.00 5.73
CA SER A 97 -5.24 -2.33 6.33
C SER A 97 -6.18 -2.52 7.53
N ILE A 98 -6.32 -1.48 8.37
CA ILE A 98 -7.30 -1.48 9.47
C ILE A 98 -8.73 -1.53 8.91
N CYS A 99 -9.05 -0.73 7.87
CA CYS A 99 -10.37 -0.76 7.24
C CYS A 99 -10.72 -2.15 6.75
N GLY A 100 -9.82 -2.82 6.03
CA GLY A 100 -10.05 -4.17 5.52
C GLY A 100 -10.30 -5.18 6.64
N GLY A 101 -9.54 -5.11 7.73
CA GLY A 101 -9.74 -5.95 8.90
C GLY A 101 -11.09 -5.71 9.59
N LEU A 102 -11.44 -4.44 9.84
CA LEU A 102 -12.70 -4.07 10.50
C LEU A 102 -13.93 -4.44 9.68
N VAL A 103 -13.88 -4.20 8.36
CA VAL A 103 -14.94 -4.62 7.43
C VAL A 103 -15.14 -6.15 7.48
N ALA A 104 -14.06 -6.92 7.52
CA ALA A 104 -14.14 -8.37 7.64
C ALA A 104 -14.72 -8.82 9.00
N VAL A 105 -14.35 -8.14 10.09
CA VAL A 105 -14.91 -8.40 11.42
C VAL A 105 -16.41 -8.10 11.46
N VAL A 106 -16.86 -6.97 10.93
CA VAL A 106 -18.28 -6.62 10.89
C VAL A 106 -19.08 -7.63 10.06
N ALA A 107 -18.56 -8.05 8.91
CA ALA A 107 -19.20 -9.10 8.11
C ALA A 107 -19.27 -10.43 8.87
N TRP A 108 -18.21 -10.80 9.60
CA TRP A 108 -18.19 -12.00 10.44
C TRP A 108 -19.23 -11.94 11.56
N GLU A 109 -19.32 -10.83 12.30
CA GLU A 109 -20.32 -10.63 13.35
C GLU A 109 -21.74 -10.69 12.80
N GLN A 110 -21.98 -10.13 11.62
CA GLN A 110 -23.27 -10.21 10.95
C GLN A 110 -23.71 -11.67 10.70
N VAL A 111 -22.78 -12.59 10.40
CA VAL A 111 -23.10 -14.02 10.26
C VAL A 111 -23.34 -14.68 11.62
N MET A 112 -22.53 -14.35 12.63
CA MET A 112 -22.55 -15.04 13.92
C MET A 112 -23.70 -14.61 14.83
N SER A 113 -23.98 -13.30 14.91
CA SER A 113 -24.94 -12.71 15.85
C SER A 113 -26.09 -11.97 15.16
N GLY A 114 -25.97 -11.68 13.86
CA GLY A 114 -26.94 -10.85 13.14
C GLY A 114 -26.91 -9.36 13.52
N SER A 115 -26.12 -8.99 14.53
CA SER A 115 -26.02 -7.64 15.10
C SER A 115 -24.55 -7.28 15.29
N PRO A 116 -23.89 -6.68 14.28
CA PRO A 116 -22.47 -6.33 14.34
C PRO A 116 -22.21 -5.18 15.31
N ALA A 117 -21.31 -5.38 16.26
CA ALA A 117 -20.98 -4.42 17.31
C ALA A 117 -20.00 -3.33 16.82
N PHE A 118 -19.15 -3.64 15.84
CA PHE A 118 -18.11 -2.72 15.38
C PHE A 118 -18.52 -1.76 14.24
N VAL A 119 -19.83 -1.60 13.96
CA VAL A 119 -20.30 -0.74 12.85
C VAL A 119 -19.85 0.70 12.99
N GLU A 120 -19.99 1.31 14.17
CA GLU A 120 -19.63 2.71 14.40
C GLU A 120 -18.11 2.93 14.30
N LEU A 121 -17.31 2.04 14.91
CA LEU A 121 -15.85 2.09 14.82
C LEU A 121 -15.39 1.94 13.36
N THR A 122 -15.95 0.96 12.64
CA THR A 122 -15.63 0.71 11.22
C THR A 122 -15.98 1.92 10.37
N THR A 123 -17.13 2.55 10.63
CA THR A 123 -17.54 3.79 9.96
C THR A 123 -16.53 4.91 10.21
N GLY A 124 -16.16 5.16 11.47
CA GLY A 124 -15.20 6.20 11.82
C GLY A 124 -13.83 5.99 11.17
N ILE A 125 -13.34 4.75 11.14
CA ILE A 125 -12.05 4.42 10.52
C ILE A 125 -12.12 4.50 8.99
N LEU A 126 -13.21 4.08 8.35
CA LEU A 126 -13.42 4.24 6.91
C LEU A 126 -13.42 5.71 6.49
N VAL A 127 -14.11 6.58 7.25
CA VAL A 127 -14.12 8.03 6.99
C VAL A 127 -12.74 8.62 7.18
N LEU A 128 -12.03 8.27 8.26
CA LEU A 128 -10.67 8.75 8.51
C LEU A 128 -9.70 8.31 7.39
N ALA A 129 -9.77 7.05 6.98
CA ALA A 129 -8.96 6.50 5.91
C ALA A 129 -9.25 7.20 4.57
N LEU A 130 -10.52 7.48 4.27
CA LEU A 130 -10.91 8.26 3.08
C LEU A 130 -10.31 9.67 3.12
N ILE A 131 -10.37 10.36 4.26
CA ILE A 131 -9.78 11.71 4.42
C ILE A 131 -8.27 11.67 4.19
N VAL A 132 -7.56 10.76 4.88
CA VAL A 132 -6.10 10.58 4.73
C VAL A 132 -5.75 10.29 3.26
N LYS A 133 -6.53 9.42 2.61
CA LYS A 133 -6.32 9.05 1.21
C LYS A 133 -6.55 10.21 0.25
N VAL A 134 -7.60 11.00 0.43
CA VAL A 134 -7.88 12.18 -0.41
C VAL A 134 -6.80 13.24 -0.23
N ILE A 135 -6.34 13.49 1.00
CA ILE A 135 -5.24 14.42 1.25
C ILE A 135 -3.95 13.92 0.58
N TRP A 136 -3.63 12.63 0.74
CA TRP A 136 -2.48 12.02 0.06
C TRP A 136 -2.60 12.15 -1.46
N TRP A 137 -3.76 11.84 -2.05
CA TRP A 137 -3.96 11.90 -3.51
C TRP A 137 -3.75 13.32 -4.06
N ARG A 138 -4.21 14.33 -3.32
CA ARG A 138 -4.06 15.72 -3.73
C ARG A 138 -2.61 16.19 -3.60
N ARG A 139 -1.89 15.80 -2.54
CA ARG A 139 -0.56 16.34 -2.21
C ARG A 139 0.62 15.53 -2.73
N ALA A 140 0.48 14.21 -2.83
CA ALA A 140 1.57 13.32 -3.20
C ALA A 140 2.03 13.60 -4.64
N GLY A 141 3.33 13.83 -4.82
CA GLY A 141 3.93 14.14 -6.12
C GLY A 141 3.70 15.57 -6.63
N GLN A 142 3.00 16.45 -5.90
CA GLN A 142 2.83 17.86 -6.32
C GLN A 142 4.16 18.61 -6.44
N SER A 143 5.13 18.29 -5.59
CA SER A 143 6.45 18.93 -5.60
C SER A 143 7.40 18.38 -6.66
N GLY A 144 6.94 17.44 -7.50
CA GLY A 144 7.80 16.74 -8.46
C GLY A 144 8.91 15.93 -7.78
N SER A 145 9.88 15.48 -8.55
CA SER A 145 11.06 14.78 -8.02
C SER A 145 12.12 15.73 -7.44
N GLY A 146 11.99 17.04 -7.71
CA GLY A 146 13.02 18.04 -7.43
C GLY A 146 14.25 17.94 -8.34
N SER A 147 14.24 17.03 -9.32
CA SER A 147 15.30 16.85 -10.32
C SER A 147 14.78 17.17 -11.71
N THR A 148 15.60 17.84 -12.49
CA THR A 148 15.34 18.17 -13.90
C THR A 148 16.32 17.43 -14.82
N PRO A 149 16.06 17.34 -16.14
CA PRO A 149 17.02 16.79 -17.10
C PRO A 149 18.41 17.43 -16.99
N GLU A 150 18.46 18.74 -16.73
CA GLU A 150 19.70 19.51 -16.53
C GLU A 150 20.50 19.01 -15.32
N SER A 151 19.82 18.77 -14.18
CA SER A 151 20.45 18.25 -12.97
C SER A 151 20.83 16.77 -13.09
N ALA A 152 20.05 15.98 -13.84
CA ALA A 152 20.27 14.55 -14.02
C ALA A 152 21.46 14.27 -14.95
N THR A 153 21.64 15.09 -15.98
CA THR A 153 22.75 15.01 -16.93
C THR A 153 24.00 15.78 -16.48
N GLY A 154 23.85 16.67 -15.49
CA GLY A 154 24.93 17.57 -15.05
C GLY A 154 25.22 18.72 -16.02
N LEU A 155 24.41 18.89 -17.07
CA LEU A 155 24.61 19.88 -18.12
C LEU A 155 23.94 21.23 -17.83
N GLY A 156 23.32 21.42 -16.66
CA GLY A 156 22.59 22.65 -16.34
C GLY A 156 23.40 23.95 -16.41
N ALA A 157 24.73 23.89 -16.26
CA ALA A 157 25.60 25.04 -16.47
C ALA A 157 25.60 25.54 -17.94
N MET A 158 25.20 24.69 -18.90
CA MET A 158 25.14 24.98 -20.33
C MET A 158 23.76 25.45 -20.79
N GLY A 159 22.78 25.55 -19.88
CA GLY A 159 21.41 26.00 -20.17
C GLY A 159 20.39 24.86 -20.15
N GLN A 160 19.27 25.07 -20.86
CA GLN A 160 18.18 24.11 -20.96
C GLN A 160 18.63 22.88 -21.76
N VAL A 161 18.38 21.68 -21.21
CA VAL A 161 18.71 20.41 -21.86
C VAL A 161 17.46 19.88 -22.54
N ASP A 162 17.53 19.75 -23.87
CA ASP A 162 16.51 19.10 -24.69
C ASP A 162 17.09 17.82 -25.33
N LEU A 163 16.27 16.78 -25.47
CA LEU A 163 16.72 15.56 -26.14
C LEU A 163 16.75 15.78 -27.66
N LEU A 164 17.95 15.58 -28.24
CA LEU A 164 18.14 15.56 -29.68
C LEU A 164 17.82 14.18 -30.29
N MET A 165 18.17 13.11 -29.58
CA MET A 165 17.80 11.72 -29.90
C MET A 165 17.66 10.92 -28.62
N SER A 166 16.93 9.80 -28.66
CA SER A 166 16.84 8.90 -27.51
C SER A 166 18.24 8.37 -27.12
N PRO A 167 18.51 8.11 -25.83
CA PRO A 167 19.81 7.57 -25.35
C PRO A 167 20.20 6.21 -25.95
N HIS A 168 19.28 5.59 -26.66
CA HIS A 168 19.31 4.23 -27.18
C HIS A 168 18.53 4.18 -28.49
N THR A 169 19.01 3.37 -29.42
CA THR A 169 18.45 3.20 -30.77
C THR A 169 17.36 2.12 -30.84
N GLU A 170 17.34 1.21 -29.87
CA GLU A 170 16.32 0.15 -29.73
C GLU A 170 15.49 0.41 -28.48
N GLU A 171 14.23 -0.04 -28.46
CA GLU A 171 13.43 0.00 -27.24
C GLU A 171 14.06 -0.86 -26.15
N ASN A 172 14.08 -0.37 -24.90
CA ASN A 172 14.59 -1.16 -23.78
C ASN A 172 13.50 -1.39 -22.71
N TRP A 173 13.77 -2.35 -21.83
CA TRP A 173 12.92 -2.74 -20.72
C TRP A 173 12.40 -1.56 -19.88
N LEU A 174 13.22 -0.53 -19.62
CA LEU A 174 12.85 0.68 -18.87
C LEU A 174 11.71 1.47 -19.53
N GLN A 175 11.64 1.52 -20.87
CA GLN A 175 10.55 2.22 -21.55
C GLN A 175 9.23 1.45 -21.46
N HIS A 176 9.31 0.12 -21.44
CA HIS A 176 8.15 -0.75 -21.26
C HIS A 176 7.66 -0.75 -19.81
N GLU A 177 8.57 -0.87 -18.84
CA GLU A 177 8.23 -1.06 -17.43
C GLU A 177 8.03 0.27 -16.67
N MET A 178 8.83 1.29 -16.97
CA MET A 178 8.81 2.58 -16.26
C MET A 178 8.10 3.68 -17.06
N GLY A 179 7.81 3.42 -18.33
CA GLY A 179 7.12 4.31 -19.26
C GLY A 179 5.62 4.01 -19.42
N PHE A 180 4.92 3.51 -18.40
CA PHE A 180 3.48 3.19 -18.49
C PHE A 180 2.64 4.43 -18.85
N VAL A 181 2.34 4.61 -20.14
CA VAL A 181 1.52 5.72 -20.66
C VAL A 181 0.02 5.42 -20.59
N VAL A 182 -0.37 4.13 -20.65
CA VAL A 182 -1.77 3.70 -20.84
C VAL A 182 -2.68 4.02 -19.64
N ALA A 183 -2.15 3.99 -18.40
CA ALA A 183 -2.96 4.19 -17.20
C ALA A 183 -3.39 5.65 -16.98
N ARG A 184 -2.68 6.62 -17.57
CA ARG A 184 -2.92 8.05 -17.30
C ARG A 184 -4.26 8.55 -17.86
N LYS A 185 -4.72 8.00 -19.00
CA LYS A 185 -5.96 8.44 -19.66
C LYS A 185 -7.21 8.13 -18.84
N HIS A 186 -7.19 7.07 -18.02
CA HIS A 186 -8.34 6.62 -17.23
C HIS A 186 -8.14 6.75 -15.71
N ALA A 187 -7.01 7.29 -15.26
CA ALA A 187 -6.66 7.38 -13.85
C ALA A 187 -7.75 8.07 -13.00
N GLN A 188 -8.38 9.13 -13.51
CA GLN A 188 -9.46 9.82 -12.80
C GLN A 188 -10.73 8.97 -12.65
N ARG A 189 -11.13 8.22 -13.69
CA ARG A 189 -12.31 7.34 -13.61
C ARG A 189 -12.04 6.16 -12.68
N LEU A 190 -10.86 5.55 -12.79
CA LEU A 190 -10.46 4.44 -11.94
C LEU A 190 -10.31 4.87 -10.48
N SER A 191 -9.85 6.10 -10.20
CA SER A 191 -9.75 6.61 -8.83
C SER A 191 -11.14 6.83 -8.21
N GLN A 192 -12.11 7.32 -8.98
CA GLN A 192 -13.50 7.42 -8.56
C GLN A 192 -14.09 6.04 -8.24
N ILE A 193 -13.88 5.05 -9.13
CA ILE A 193 -14.33 3.67 -8.91
C ILE A 193 -13.68 3.10 -7.63
N ALA A 194 -12.37 3.30 -7.45
CA ALA A 194 -11.67 2.84 -6.27
C ALA A 194 -12.24 3.46 -4.98
N VAL A 195 -12.53 4.77 -4.98
CA VAL A 195 -13.14 5.45 -3.81
C VAL A 195 -14.54 4.92 -3.52
N VAL A 196 -15.36 4.73 -4.57
CA VAL A 196 -16.73 4.23 -4.42
C VAL A 196 -16.72 2.82 -3.85
N LEU A 197 -15.90 1.92 -4.39
CA LEU A 197 -15.83 0.53 -3.94
C LEU A 197 -15.14 0.40 -2.57
N ALA A 198 -14.05 1.12 -2.32
CA ALA A 198 -13.28 0.98 -1.08
C ALA A 198 -13.92 1.70 0.12
N PHE A 199 -14.72 2.75 -0.10
CA PHE A 199 -15.25 3.57 1.00
C PHE A 199 -16.75 3.81 0.92
N ILE A 200 -17.28 4.31 -0.20
CA ILE A 200 -18.68 4.77 -0.27
C ILE A 200 -19.66 3.60 -0.13
N LEU A 201 -19.49 2.53 -0.92
CA LEU A 201 -20.36 1.35 -0.83
C LEU A 201 -20.26 0.67 0.54
N PRO A 202 -19.06 0.45 1.12
CA PRO A 202 -18.95 -0.01 2.50
C PRO A 202 -19.73 0.85 3.50
N LEU A 203 -19.57 2.18 3.45
CA LEU A 203 -20.28 3.09 4.36
C LEU A 203 -21.80 2.98 4.21
N LEU A 204 -22.31 2.94 2.97
CA LEU A 204 -23.75 2.79 2.72
C LEU A 204 -24.26 1.43 3.21
N ALA A 205 -23.51 0.35 2.96
CA ALA A 205 -23.91 -0.99 3.35
C ALA A 205 -23.97 -1.16 4.88
N LEU A 206 -23.01 -0.59 5.62
CA LEU A 206 -22.98 -0.62 7.09
C LEU A 206 -24.25 -0.04 7.73
N TRP A 207 -24.83 1.00 7.14
CA TRP A 207 -26.00 1.70 7.67
C TRP A 207 -27.30 1.38 6.92
N SER A 208 -27.25 0.46 5.96
CA SER A 208 -28.42 0.08 5.14
C SER A 208 -29.48 -0.72 5.90
N GLY A 209 -29.09 -1.40 6.98
CA GLY A 209 -29.93 -2.40 7.66
C GLY A 209 -30.10 -3.70 6.87
N ILE A 210 -29.43 -3.84 5.72
CA ILE A 210 -29.56 -4.99 4.81
C ILE A 210 -28.42 -5.97 5.09
N SER A 211 -28.74 -7.12 5.68
CA SER A 211 -27.73 -8.10 6.11
C SER A 211 -26.83 -8.58 4.97
N TRP A 212 -27.38 -8.92 3.80
CA TRP A 212 -26.56 -9.38 2.66
C TRP A 212 -25.61 -8.31 2.13
N ALA A 213 -25.97 -7.03 2.25
CA ALA A 213 -25.09 -5.94 1.83
C ALA A 213 -23.84 -5.89 2.73
N ILE A 214 -24.02 -6.07 4.04
CA ILE A 214 -22.92 -6.13 5.03
C ILE A 214 -21.97 -7.31 4.73
N LEU A 215 -22.53 -8.47 4.35
CA LEU A 215 -21.74 -9.65 4.01
C LEU A 215 -20.86 -9.47 2.76
N LEU A 216 -21.28 -8.62 1.81
CA LEU A 216 -20.52 -8.36 0.59
C LEU A 216 -19.43 -7.29 0.75
N ILE A 217 -19.46 -6.50 1.84
CA ILE A 217 -18.51 -5.39 2.03
C ILE A 217 -17.04 -5.83 1.93
N PRO A 218 -16.58 -6.95 2.53
CA PRO A 218 -15.17 -7.33 2.44
C PRO A 218 -14.69 -7.53 1.00
N LEU A 219 -15.53 -8.14 0.15
CA LEU A 219 -15.20 -8.36 -1.25
C LEU A 219 -15.19 -7.04 -2.03
N VAL A 220 -16.22 -6.21 -1.84
CA VAL A 220 -16.35 -4.90 -2.51
C VAL A 220 -15.20 -3.97 -2.12
N HIS A 221 -14.90 -3.91 -0.82
CA HIS A 221 -13.76 -3.15 -0.29
C HIS A 221 -12.45 -3.66 -0.88
N PHE A 222 -12.21 -4.98 -0.86
CA PHE A 222 -10.99 -5.57 -1.42
C PHE A 222 -10.79 -5.22 -2.91
N LEU A 223 -11.84 -5.29 -3.73
CA LEU A 223 -11.78 -4.89 -5.13
C LEU A 223 -11.42 -3.40 -5.30
N GLY A 224 -12.02 -2.53 -4.48
CA GLY A 224 -11.68 -1.11 -4.45
C GLY A 224 -10.22 -0.86 -4.09
N ILE A 225 -9.69 -1.58 -3.09
CA ILE A 225 -8.28 -1.51 -2.70
C ILE A 225 -7.37 -2.04 -3.80
N MET A 226 -7.73 -3.12 -4.51
CA MET A 226 -6.92 -3.61 -5.63
C MET A 226 -6.78 -2.58 -6.75
N ILE A 227 -7.88 -1.89 -7.11
CA ILE A 227 -7.84 -0.81 -8.10
C ILE A 227 -6.99 0.36 -7.59
N GLU A 228 -7.16 0.72 -6.32
CA GLU A 228 -6.37 1.79 -5.70
C GLU A 228 -4.88 1.47 -5.65
N ARG A 229 -4.50 0.23 -5.30
CA ARG A 229 -3.12 -0.24 -5.32
C ARG A 229 -2.56 -0.25 -6.73
N TRP A 230 -3.35 -0.70 -7.70
CA TRP A 230 -2.93 -0.66 -9.11
C TRP A 230 -2.67 0.77 -9.58
N LEU A 231 -3.55 1.73 -9.24
CA LEU A 231 -3.35 3.15 -9.55
C LEU A 231 -2.11 3.74 -8.88
N PHE A 232 -1.85 3.35 -7.63
CA PHE A 232 -0.65 3.78 -6.90
C PHE A 232 0.64 3.43 -7.66
N PHE A 233 0.70 2.27 -8.32
CA PHE A 233 1.82 1.88 -9.18
C PHE A 233 1.75 2.52 -10.55
N ALA A 234 0.57 2.54 -11.17
CA ALA A 234 0.42 2.99 -12.54
C ALA A 234 0.62 4.51 -12.72
N GLU A 235 0.45 5.30 -11.67
CA GLU A 235 0.72 6.73 -11.66
C GLU A 235 2.14 7.10 -11.17
N ALA A 236 3.00 6.10 -10.93
CA ALA A 236 4.38 6.33 -10.52
C ALA A 236 5.19 7.00 -11.64
N LYS A 237 5.85 8.12 -11.31
CA LYS A 237 6.81 8.81 -12.18
C LYS A 237 8.20 8.58 -11.64
N HIS A 238 9.02 7.86 -12.40
CA HIS A 238 10.39 7.51 -12.02
C HIS A 238 11.37 8.56 -12.53
N VAL A 239 12.33 8.99 -11.70
CA VAL A 239 13.38 9.96 -12.12
C VAL A 239 14.20 9.52 -13.33
N VAL A 240 14.24 8.22 -13.64
CA VAL A 240 14.92 7.71 -14.86
C VAL A 240 14.33 8.31 -16.14
N THR A 241 13.05 8.67 -16.12
CA THR A 241 12.37 9.30 -17.27
C THR A 241 12.94 10.69 -17.60
N LEU A 242 13.65 11.35 -16.68
CA LEU A 242 14.35 12.61 -16.94
C LEU A 242 15.45 12.45 -18.00
N PHE A 243 16.12 11.29 -18.07
CA PHE A 243 17.09 10.98 -19.13
C PHE A 243 16.44 10.77 -20.50
N TYR A 244 15.12 10.57 -20.52
CA TYR A 244 14.30 10.45 -21.72
C TYR A 244 13.52 11.73 -22.04
N GLY A 245 13.77 12.83 -21.32
CA GLY A 245 13.22 14.16 -21.61
C GLY A 245 11.95 14.50 -20.89
N ASP A 246 11.42 13.59 -20.06
CA ASP A 246 10.31 13.93 -19.20
C ASP A 246 10.70 15.05 -18.23
N ARG A 247 9.73 15.90 -17.90
CA ARG A 247 9.83 16.92 -16.86
C ARG A 247 8.68 16.72 -15.88
N HIS A 248 8.97 16.60 -14.59
CA HIS A 248 7.99 16.30 -13.53
C HIS A 248 8.12 17.20 -12.32
#